data_AF-A0A3S0C5M7-F1
#
_entry.id   AF-A0A3S0C5M7-F1
#
_cell.length_a   1.000
_cell.length_b   1.000
_cell.length_c   1.000
_cell.angle_alpha   90.00
_cell.angle_beta   90.00
_cell.angle_gamma   90.00
#
_symmetry.space_group_name_H-M   'P 1'
#
loop_
_entity.id
_entity.type
_entity.pdbx_description
1 polymer ?
#
loop_
_entity_poly.entity_id
_entity_poly.type
_entity_poly.pdbx_seq_one_letter_code
_entity_poly.pdbx_strand_id
1 'polypeptide(L)'
;MRYFSDQPSGPVELLTITTMDNAQFAQVFPGVCGLRSDGFQKLVGRVVPGAPYLPVTRRIDYKRRPSLHVCNAKCVGGKPTGTCECQCGGAHHGRGLITDLLPSAARH
;
A
#
# COMPACT_ATOMS: atom_id res chain seq x y z
N MET A 1 9.36 8.78 -1.24
CA MET A 1 8.10 8.04 -1.45
C MET A 1 8.36 6.55 -1.27
N ARG A 2 7.46 5.82 -0.61
CA ARG A 2 7.45 4.36 -0.48
C ARG A 2 6.07 3.83 -0.84
N TYR A 3 6.01 2.69 -1.48
CA TYR A 3 4.77 2.10 -1.96
C TYR A 3 4.57 0.76 -1.29
N PHE A 4 3.35 0.50 -0.84
CA PHE A 4 3.03 -0.74 -0.15
C PHE A 4 1.83 -1.42 -0.81
N SER A 5 1.90 -2.75 -0.84
CA SER A 5 0.75 -3.64 -1.00
C SER A 5 0.41 -4.23 0.35
N ASP A 6 -0.78 -3.94 0.87
CA ASP A 6 -1.24 -4.55 2.11
C ASP A 6 -1.80 -5.94 1.81
N GLN A 7 -1.31 -6.94 2.54
CA GLN A 7 -1.77 -8.31 2.45
C GLN A 7 -2.19 -8.82 3.84
N PRO A 8 -2.96 -9.92 3.92
CA PRO A 8 -3.31 -10.55 5.19
C PRO A 8 -2.07 -10.91 6.04
N SER A 9 -0.99 -11.35 5.40
CA SER A 9 0.28 -11.69 6.06
C SER A 9 1.08 -10.47 6.55
N GLY A 10 0.78 -9.26 6.05
CA GLY A 10 1.61 -8.09 6.32
C GLY A 10 1.64 -7.08 5.16
N PRO A 11 2.13 -5.86 5.41
CA PRO A 11 2.44 -4.94 4.34
C PRO A 11 3.72 -5.39 3.62
N VAL A 12 3.70 -5.30 2.31
CA VAL A 12 4.84 -5.60 1.44
C VAL A 12 5.28 -4.32 0.74
N GLU A 13 6.55 -3.92 0.87
CA GLU A 13 7.09 -2.77 0.16
C GLU A 13 7.35 -3.13 -1.32
N LEU A 14 6.93 -2.25 -2.23
CA LEU A 14 7.07 -2.40 -3.66
C LEU A 14 8.19 -1.49 -4.17
N LEU A 15 9.13 -2.06 -4.92
CA LEU A 15 10.33 -1.38 -5.39
C LEU A 15 10.21 -0.88 -6.83
N THR A 16 9.53 -1.63 -7.70
CA THR A 16 9.32 -1.23 -9.09
C THR A 16 7.86 -0.89 -9.31
N ILE A 17 7.55 0.39 -9.53
CA ILE A 17 6.18 0.88 -9.69
C ILE A 17 5.88 1.12 -11.16
N THR A 18 4.70 0.71 -11.58
CA THR A 18 4.16 0.96 -12.93
C THR A 18 2.63 1.07 -12.85
N THR A 19 1.98 1.13 -14.00
CA THR A 19 0.54 1.21 -14.12
C THR A 19 -0.05 -0.06 -14.73
N MET A 20 -1.34 -0.27 -14.44
CA MET A 20 -2.18 -1.30 -15.03
C MET A 20 -3.52 -0.66 -15.39
N ASP A 21 -4.07 -1.00 -16.55
CA ASP A 21 -5.41 -0.57 -16.95
C ASP A 21 -6.48 -0.97 -15.91
N ASN A 22 -7.52 -0.16 -15.73
CA ASN A 22 -8.57 -0.40 -14.74
C ASN A 22 -9.28 -1.74 -14.94
N ALA A 23 -9.57 -2.15 -16.18
CA ALA A 23 -10.27 -3.41 -16.47
C ALA A 23 -9.35 -4.60 -16.15
N GLN A 24 -8.10 -4.53 -16.58
CA GLN A 24 -7.09 -5.54 -16.24
C GLN A 24 -6.87 -5.62 -14.73
N PHE A 25 -6.78 -4.48 -14.04
CA PHE A 25 -6.59 -4.44 -12.59
C PHE A 25 -7.75 -5.11 -11.86
N ALA A 26 -9.00 -4.83 -12.23
CA ALA A 26 -10.17 -5.44 -11.62
C ALA A 26 -10.22 -6.96 -11.85
N GLN A 27 -9.72 -7.43 -12.99
CA GLN A 27 -9.62 -8.86 -13.29
C GLN A 27 -8.52 -9.55 -12.48
N VAL A 28 -7.34 -8.94 -12.34
CA VAL A 28 -6.18 -9.54 -11.66
C VAL A 28 -6.31 -9.44 -10.13
N PHE A 29 -6.89 -8.36 -9.61
CA PHE A 29 -7.04 -8.09 -8.18
C PHE A 29 -8.52 -7.83 -7.81
N PRO A 30 -9.38 -8.84 -7.95
CA PRO A 30 -10.81 -8.68 -7.71
C PRO A 30 -11.07 -8.24 -6.27
N GLY A 31 -11.87 -7.17 -6.11
CA GLY A 31 -12.25 -6.62 -4.82
C GLY A 31 -11.19 -5.76 -4.11
N VAL A 32 -9.99 -5.57 -4.70
CA VAL A 32 -8.95 -4.73 -4.08
C VAL A 32 -9.11 -3.26 -4.45
N CYS A 33 -9.12 -2.38 -3.45
CA CYS A 33 -9.09 -0.94 -3.67
C CYS A 33 -7.66 -0.44 -3.90
N GLY A 34 -7.17 -0.51 -5.15
CA GLY A 34 -5.86 0.03 -5.54
C GLY A 34 -5.85 1.55 -5.73
N LEU A 35 -4.69 2.17 -5.47
CA LEU A 35 -4.46 3.58 -5.75
C LEU A 35 -4.49 3.84 -7.27
N ARG A 36 -5.09 4.97 -7.64
CA ARG A 36 -5.17 5.41 -9.03
C ARG A 36 -3.85 6.06 -9.44
N SER A 37 -3.41 5.80 -10.66
CA SER A 37 -2.43 6.65 -11.33
C SER A 37 -3.13 7.84 -11.99
N ASP A 38 -4.26 7.57 -12.65
CA ASP A 38 -5.06 8.56 -13.38
C ASP A 38 -6.56 8.15 -13.49
N GLY A 39 -7.25 8.66 -14.52
CA GLY A 39 -8.63 8.33 -14.90
C GLY A 39 -8.87 6.87 -15.32
N PHE A 40 -7.85 6.21 -15.85
CA PHE A 40 -7.95 4.97 -16.62
C PHE A 40 -7.08 3.84 -16.05
N GLN A 41 -6.12 4.16 -15.19
CA GLN A 41 -5.09 3.25 -14.73
C GLN A 41 -4.93 3.26 -13.20
N LYS A 42 -4.58 2.09 -12.66
CA LYS A 42 -4.19 1.86 -11.27
C LYS A 42 -2.68 1.71 -11.15
N LEU A 43 -2.15 2.07 -9.98
CA LEU A 43 -0.76 1.81 -9.63
C LEU A 43 -0.59 0.35 -9.19
N VAL A 44 0.41 -0.30 -9.76
CA VAL A 44 0.87 -1.65 -9.39
C VAL A 44 2.39 -1.62 -9.20
N GLY A 45 2.92 -2.62 -8.51
CA GLY A 45 4.36 -2.75 -8.40
C GLY A 45 4.84 -4.14 -8.09
N ARG A 46 6.15 -4.30 -7.96
CA ARG A 46 6.79 -5.58 -7.64
C ARG A 46 7.77 -5.41 -6.50
N VAL A 47 7.92 -6.46 -5.70
CA VAL A 47 8.91 -6.53 -4.63
C VAL A 47 10.34 -6.55 -5.16
N VAL A 48 10.55 -7.18 -6.31
CA VAL A 48 11.81 -7.22 -7.05
C VAL A 48 11.51 -7.29 -8.55
N PRO A 49 12.45 -6.91 -9.43
CA PRO A 49 12.32 -7.13 -10.86
C PRO A 49 11.97 -8.60 -11.18
N GLY A 50 11.04 -8.81 -12.10
CA GLY A 50 10.56 -10.15 -12.50
C GLY A 50 9.49 -10.79 -11.61
N ALA A 51 9.26 -10.32 -10.38
CA ALA A 51 8.20 -10.84 -9.53
C ALA A 51 6.79 -10.50 -10.07
N PRO A 52 5.73 -11.23 -9.68
CA PRO A 52 4.36 -10.86 -10.00
C PRO A 52 4.00 -9.44 -9.56
N TYR A 53 3.11 -8.80 -10.30
CA TYR A 53 2.57 -7.51 -9.88
C TYR A 53 1.70 -7.66 -8.64
N LEU A 54 1.78 -6.68 -7.77
CA LEU A 54 0.94 -6.49 -6.60
C LEU A 54 0.26 -5.12 -6.68
N PRO A 55 -0.97 -4.99 -6.15
CA PRO A 55 -1.68 -3.72 -6.17
C PRO A 55 -1.04 -2.76 -5.17
N VAL A 56 -0.83 -1.50 -5.58
CA VAL A 56 -0.42 -0.45 -4.65
C VAL A 56 -1.65 -0.01 -3.86
N THR A 57 -1.68 -0.31 -2.57
CA THR A 57 -2.78 0.07 -1.66
C THR A 57 -2.42 1.33 -0.87
N ARG A 58 -1.13 1.56 -0.60
CA ARG A 58 -0.64 2.76 0.10
C ARG A 58 0.58 3.36 -0.58
N ARG A 59 0.70 4.69 -0.45
CA ARG A 59 1.82 5.49 -0.94
C ARG A 59 2.25 6.45 0.17
N ILE A 60 3.34 6.14 0.85
CA ILE A 60 3.77 6.88 2.03
C ILE A 60 4.97 7.76 1.70
N ASP A 61 4.86 9.05 2.03
CA ASP A 61 6.01 9.95 2.02
C ASP A 61 6.81 9.76 3.29
N TYR A 62 7.95 9.07 3.20
CA TYR A 62 8.85 8.95 4.34
C TYR A 62 9.72 10.20 4.47
N LYS A 63 9.66 10.86 5.63
CA LYS A 63 10.37 12.11 5.92
C LYS A 63 11.88 11.89 5.86
N ARG A 64 12.60 12.81 5.20
CA ARG A 64 14.08 12.74 5.04
C ARG A 64 14.83 12.75 6.38
N ARG A 65 14.31 13.43 7.41
CA ARG A 65 14.85 13.47 8.78
C ARG A 65 13.74 13.04 9.75
N PRO A 66 13.49 11.74 9.87
CA PRO A 66 12.40 11.20 10.68
C PRO A 66 12.71 11.34 12.18
N SER A 67 11.67 11.47 13.01
CA SER A 67 11.79 11.47 14.47
C SER A 67 12.02 10.06 15.03
N LEU A 68 11.83 9.03 14.21
CA LEU A 68 12.03 7.62 14.55
C LEU A 68 11.21 7.15 15.76
N HIS A 69 10.05 7.75 15.99
CA HIS A 69 9.18 7.31 17.07
C HIS A 69 8.56 5.92 16.79
N VAL A 70 8.21 5.22 17.86
CA VAL A 70 7.46 3.96 17.82
C VAL A 70 6.05 4.23 17.28
N CYS A 71 5.63 3.43 16.31
CA CYS A 71 4.35 3.62 15.62
C CYS A 71 3.17 3.52 16.63
N ASN A 72 2.23 4.45 16.57
CA ASN A 72 1.07 4.52 17.47
C ASN A 72 -0.25 4.54 16.69
N ALA A 73 -1.39 4.56 17.40
CA ALA A 73 -2.72 4.53 16.80
C ALA A 73 -2.95 5.65 15.77
N LYS A 74 -2.39 6.86 15.99
CA LYS A 74 -2.52 7.98 15.04
C LYS A 74 -1.83 7.68 13.72
N CYS A 75 -0.67 7.01 13.77
CA CYS A 75 0.07 6.62 12.56
C CYS A 75 -0.68 5.52 11.81
N VAL A 76 -1.18 4.51 12.53
CA VAL A 76 -1.89 3.36 11.93
C VAL A 76 -3.21 3.79 11.30
N GLY A 77 -3.93 4.74 11.92
CA GLY A 77 -5.14 5.36 11.38
C GLY A 77 -4.91 6.55 10.45
N GLY A 78 -3.66 6.84 10.08
CA GLY A 78 -3.31 7.94 9.19
C GLY A 78 -3.83 7.75 7.76
N LYS A 79 -3.67 8.76 6.90
CA LYS A 79 -4.06 8.61 5.48
C LYS A 79 -3.13 7.60 4.78
N PRO A 80 -3.65 6.70 3.92
CA PRO A 80 -2.83 5.76 3.15
C PRO A 80 -1.89 6.45 2.13
N THR A 81 -2.06 7.75 1.94
CA THR A 81 -1.22 8.62 1.09
C THR A 81 -0.43 9.68 1.89
N GLY A 82 -0.29 9.48 3.21
CA GLY A 82 0.27 10.45 4.14
C GLY A 82 1.79 10.42 4.29
N THR A 83 2.30 11.30 5.16
CA THR A 83 3.72 11.39 5.52
C THR A 83 4.01 10.59 6.80
N CYS A 84 5.09 9.81 6.80
CA CYS A 84 5.56 9.04 7.94
C CYS A 84 6.95 9.48 8.40
N GLU A 85 7.16 9.49 9.71
CA GLU A 85 8.46 9.77 10.35
C GLU A 85 8.81 8.73 11.44
N CYS A 86 8.07 7.63 11.48
CA CYS A 86 8.22 6.60 12.48
C CYS A 86 9.41 5.68 12.17
N GLN A 87 9.86 4.90 13.16
CA GLN A 87 10.89 3.88 12.98
C GLN A 87 10.47 2.77 12.00
N CYS A 88 9.16 2.50 11.87
CA CYS A 88 8.64 1.46 10.97
C CYS A 88 8.75 1.81 9.46
N GLY A 89 9.34 2.97 9.11
CA GLY A 89 9.62 3.31 7.72
C GLY A 89 8.38 3.48 6.83
N GLY A 90 7.20 3.70 7.42
CA GLY A 90 5.92 3.76 6.71
C GLY A 90 5.14 2.45 6.65
N ALA A 91 5.72 1.32 7.09
CA ALA A 91 5.11 -0.01 6.96
C ALA A 91 3.69 -0.09 7.56
N HIS A 92 3.43 0.62 8.65
CA HIS A 92 2.13 0.59 9.33
C HIS A 92 1.27 1.84 9.09
N HIS A 93 1.79 2.88 8.44
CA HIS A 93 1.09 4.15 8.31
C HIS A 93 -0.17 4.02 7.45
N GLY A 94 -1.34 4.35 8.01
CA GLY A 94 -2.63 4.23 7.32
C GLY A 94 -3.10 2.82 7.02
N ARG A 95 -2.47 1.78 7.59
CA ARG A 95 -2.91 0.38 7.40
C ARG A 95 -4.27 0.11 8.05
N GLY A 96 -4.60 0.82 9.13
CA GLY A 96 -5.88 0.67 9.81
C GLY A 96 -7.10 0.96 8.94
N LEU A 97 -6.95 1.77 7.89
CA LEU A 97 -8.02 2.08 6.93
C LEU A 97 -8.09 1.09 5.75
N ILE A 98 -7.05 0.27 5.56
CA ILE A 98 -6.93 -0.64 4.40
C ILE A 98 -7.33 -2.07 4.77
N THR A 99 -7.18 -2.46 6.04
CA THR A 99 -7.57 -3.80 6.52
C THR A 99 -9.05 -4.11 6.25
N ASP A 100 -9.90 -3.09 6.11
CA ASP A 100 -11.33 -3.25 5.76
C ASP A 100 -11.60 -3.34 4.25
N LEU A 101 -10.57 -3.18 3.39
CA LEU A 101 -10.68 -3.08 1.93
C LEU A 101 -9.93 -4.19 1.18
N LEU A 102 -9.29 -5.12 1.89
CA LEU A 102 -8.80 -6.36 1.32
C LEU A 102 -9.97 -7.35 1.24
N PRO A 103 -10.05 -8.19 0.19
CA PRO A 103 -11.05 -9.25 0.16
C PRO A 103 -10.95 -10.05 1.45
N SER A 104 -12.07 -10.11 2.18
CA SER A 104 -12.18 -10.83 3.45
C SER A 104 -11.77 -12.28 3.19
N ALA A 105 -10.53 -12.65 3.51
CA ALA A 105 -10.21 -14.05 3.75
C ALA A 105 -11.05 -14.42 4.98
N ALA A 106 -12.00 -15.34 4.79
CA ALA A 106 -13.00 -15.78 5.76
C ALA A 106 -12.56 -15.55 7.22
N ARG A 107 -13.23 -14.60 7.88
CA ARG A 107 -13.19 -14.49 9.34
C ARG A 107 -13.88 -15.75 9.86
N HIS A 108 -13.11 -16.71 10.36
CA HIS A 108 -13.61 -17.81 11.18
C HIS A 108 -13.66 -17.36 12.64
#